data_AF-A0A809PVB5-F1
#
_entry.id   AF-A0A809PVB5-F1
#
_cell.length_a   1.000
_cell.length_b   1.000
_cell.length_c   1.000
_cell.angle_alpha   90.00
_cell.angle_beta   90.00
_cell.angle_gamma   90.00
#
_symmetry.space_group_name_H-M   'P 1'
#
loop_
_entity.id
_entity.type
_entity.pdbx_description
1 polymer ?
#
loop_
_entity_poly.entity_id
_entity_poly.type
_entity_poly.pdbx_seq_one_letter_code
_entity_poly.pdbx_strand_id
1 'polypeptide(L)'
;MLTAPMKAPNGKVYALAQGALFVGGYKYDMNGNVAQKNHPTVGSIPAGAIVEVGVQAKIMSNENIMTFTLTDADFTTSSRIAAAINTAFGEPLAKALDAEGVEIRVPAADREYLVDFVTRIEKLSIEPDTRARVVVDERTGTIVSGGDVKIAKVVVSHGDLKLSIITDNSVSQPILVRNTAAEVRTETVSNSRINVSEKNESGFVSASNNTVADLIQALTRIKTSTRDIISILRAVKASGALRADLIIQ
;
A
#
# COMPACT_ATOMS: atom_id res chain seq x y z
N MET A 1 -22.49 23.03 22.96
CA MET A 1 -21.35 22.45 22.22
C MET A 1 -20.59 23.58 21.57
N LEU A 2 -19.26 23.60 21.65
CA LEU A 2 -18.44 24.68 21.10
C LEU A 2 -17.93 24.24 19.72
N THR A 3 -18.31 24.96 18.67
CA THR A 3 -17.82 24.74 17.30
C THR A 3 -16.59 25.59 17.06
N ALA A 4 -15.51 24.99 16.55
CA ALA A 4 -14.30 25.72 16.19
C ALA A 4 -14.27 26.00 14.67
N PRO A 5 -14.30 27.27 14.23
CA PRO A 5 -14.28 27.59 12.81
C PRO A 5 -12.89 27.36 12.21
N MET A 6 -12.81 26.53 11.16
CA MET A 6 -11.60 26.30 10.38
C MET A 6 -11.52 27.30 9.23
N LYS A 7 -10.58 28.25 9.35
CA LYS A 7 -10.36 29.32 8.37
C LYS A 7 -9.18 29.00 7.48
N ALA A 8 -9.32 29.30 6.20
CA ALA A 8 -8.17 29.33 5.29
C ALA A 8 -7.35 30.63 5.51
N PRO A 9 -6.12 30.71 4.96
CA PRO A 9 -5.28 31.91 5.05
C PRO A 9 -5.94 33.20 4.50
N ASN A 10 -6.97 33.06 3.67
CA ASN A 10 -7.77 34.18 3.14
C ASN A 10 -8.84 34.71 4.13
N GLY A 11 -8.90 34.18 5.34
CA GLY A 11 -9.83 34.59 6.40
C GLY A 11 -11.25 34.03 6.30
N LYS A 12 -11.60 33.31 5.22
CA LYS A 12 -12.91 32.66 5.06
C LYS A 12 -12.95 31.34 5.82
N VAL A 13 -14.11 31.06 6.43
CA VAL A 13 -14.39 29.77 7.09
C VAL A 13 -14.82 28.76 6.02
N TYR A 14 -14.15 27.61 5.96
CA TYR A 14 -14.47 26.54 5.01
C TYR A 14 -15.09 25.32 5.70
N ALA A 15 -14.75 25.09 6.96
CA ALA A 15 -15.29 24.00 7.75
C ALA A 15 -15.52 24.40 9.20
N LEU A 16 -16.39 23.69 9.88
CA LEU A 16 -16.61 23.76 11.33
C LEU A 16 -16.12 22.47 11.96
N ALA A 17 -15.23 22.58 12.94
CA ALA A 17 -14.78 21.44 13.72
C ALA A 17 -15.66 21.25 14.97
N GLN A 18 -16.19 20.04 15.14
CA GLN A 18 -17.00 19.61 16.28
C GLN A 18 -16.79 18.12 16.54
N GLY A 19 -16.69 17.72 17.81
CA GLY A 19 -16.61 16.30 18.18
C GLY A 19 -15.89 16.07 19.51
N ALA A 20 -15.77 14.81 19.91
CA ALA A 20 -15.01 14.41 21.08
C ALA A 20 -13.50 14.60 20.80
N LEU A 21 -12.81 15.34 21.69
CA LEU A 21 -11.38 15.58 21.58
C LEU A 21 -10.60 14.42 22.21
N PHE A 22 -9.81 13.74 21.41
CA PHE A 22 -8.85 12.75 21.90
C PHE A 22 -7.52 13.45 22.18
N VAL A 23 -7.11 13.48 23.45
CA VAL A 23 -5.81 14.02 23.88
C VAL A 23 -4.92 12.87 24.31
N GLY A 24 -3.74 12.78 23.71
CA GLY A 24 -2.82 11.65 23.92
C GLY A 24 -1.89 11.76 25.13
N GLY A 25 -2.13 12.66 26.09
CA GLY A 25 -1.20 12.94 27.19
C GLY A 25 -1.89 13.02 28.55
N TYR A 26 -1.17 12.60 29.60
CA TYR A 26 -1.58 12.80 30.99
C TYR A 26 -0.47 13.54 31.74
N LYS A 27 -0.87 14.49 32.59
CA LYS A 27 0.00 15.21 33.52
C LYS A 27 -0.36 14.72 34.92
N TYR A 28 0.58 14.03 35.58
CA TYR A 28 0.45 13.67 36.98
C TYR A 28 1.35 14.59 37.80
N ASP A 29 0.77 15.28 38.78
CA ASP A 29 1.47 16.20 39.68
C ASP A 29 1.36 15.64 41.10
N MET A 30 2.50 15.22 41.65
CA MET A 30 2.57 14.77 43.04
C MET A 30 3.93 15.17 43.62
N ASN A 31 3.91 15.93 44.72
CA ASN A 31 5.09 16.35 45.47
C ASN A 31 6.18 17.06 44.64
N GLY A 32 5.80 17.90 43.67
CA GLY A 32 6.75 18.72 42.91
C GLY A 32 7.50 18.00 41.78
N ASN A 33 7.23 16.71 41.56
CA ASN A 33 7.71 15.98 40.40
C ASN A 33 6.62 15.91 39.34
N VAL A 34 6.80 16.67 38.25
CA VAL A 34 5.92 16.63 37.08
C VAL A 34 6.41 15.53 36.14
N ALA A 35 5.77 14.37 36.17
CA ALA A 35 5.94 13.35 35.15
C ALA A 35 4.96 13.67 34.00
N GLN A 36 5.47 14.28 32.94
CA GLN A 36 4.71 14.52 31.72
C GLN A 36 5.15 13.52 30.64
N LYS A 37 4.21 12.67 30.21
CA LYS A 37 4.41 11.82 29.03
C LYS A 37 3.52 12.36 27.91
N ASN A 38 4.14 12.68 26.77
CA ASN A 38 3.55 13.31 25.58
C ASN A 38 3.28 14.83 25.71
N HIS A 39 2.76 15.43 24.64
CA HIS A 39 2.38 16.83 24.57
C HIS A 39 0.86 16.98 24.83
N PRO A 40 0.43 17.45 26.02
CA PRO A 40 -1.00 17.62 26.32
C PRO A 40 -1.66 18.78 25.55
N THR A 41 -0.89 19.52 24.77
CA THR A 41 -1.33 20.65 23.94
C THR A 41 -1.79 20.24 22.54
N VAL A 42 -1.72 18.95 22.19
CA VAL A 42 -2.21 18.42 20.90
C VAL A 42 -3.33 17.42 21.13
N GLY A 43 -4.35 17.49 20.29
CA GLY A 43 -5.47 16.54 20.29
C GLY A 43 -6.02 16.35 18.87
N SER A 44 -6.68 15.23 18.66
CA SER A 44 -7.29 14.88 17.37
C SER A 44 -8.79 14.68 17.54
N ILE A 45 -9.56 15.11 16.54
CA ILE A 45 -11.01 14.84 16.43
C ILE A 45 -11.22 14.09 15.11
N PRO A 46 -11.20 12.75 15.12
CA PRO A 46 -11.47 11.95 13.93
C PRO A 46 -12.84 12.30 13.34
N ALA A 47 -12.90 12.53 12.03
CA ALA A 47 -14.11 12.93 11.30
C ALA A 47 -14.85 14.16 11.90
N GLY A 48 -14.13 15.05 12.61
CA GLY A 48 -14.74 16.18 13.31
C GLY A 48 -15.00 17.43 12.48
N ALA A 49 -14.54 17.48 11.22
CA ALA A 49 -14.70 18.67 10.37
C ALA A 49 -15.90 18.50 9.43
N ILE A 50 -16.85 19.45 9.52
CA ILE A 50 -18.01 19.56 8.63
C ILE A 50 -17.76 20.72 7.66
N VAL A 51 -17.82 20.46 6.35
CA VAL A 51 -17.60 21.47 5.31
C VAL A 51 -18.88 22.30 5.11
N GLU A 52 -18.81 23.61 5.38
CA GLU A 52 -19.96 24.54 5.25
C GLU A 52 -20.04 25.17 3.86
N VAL A 53 -18.89 25.33 3.19
CA VAL A 53 -18.85 25.92 1.86
C VAL A 53 -18.84 24.79 0.83
N GLY A 54 -20.02 24.50 0.29
CA GLY A 54 -20.15 23.60 -0.85
C GLY A 54 -19.38 24.15 -2.04
N VAL A 55 -18.33 23.45 -2.48
CA VAL A 55 -17.64 23.78 -3.72
C VAL A 55 -18.56 23.37 -4.87
N GLN A 56 -18.99 24.33 -5.70
CA GLN A 56 -19.61 24.02 -6.99
C GLN A 56 -18.52 23.48 -7.92
N ALA A 57 -18.18 22.20 -7.75
CA ALA A 57 -17.32 21.51 -8.69
C ALA A 57 -18.12 21.30 -9.98
N LYS A 58 -17.78 22.03 -11.04
CA LYS A 58 -18.25 21.67 -12.38
C LYS A 58 -17.58 20.35 -12.76
N ILE A 59 -18.35 19.27 -12.70
CA ILE A 59 -17.90 17.90 -13.00
C ILE A 59 -17.45 17.77 -14.47
N MET A 60 -18.03 18.59 -15.36
CA MET A 60 -17.75 18.58 -16.78
C MET A 60 -17.26 19.95 -17.25
N SER A 61 -16.15 19.95 -18.00
CA SER A 61 -15.64 21.13 -18.70
C SER A 61 -16.58 21.55 -19.83
N ASN A 62 -16.44 22.78 -20.32
CA ASN A 62 -17.21 23.31 -21.44
C ASN A 62 -17.04 22.47 -22.73
N GLU A 63 -16.00 21.65 -22.81
CA GLU A 63 -15.71 20.75 -23.94
C GLU A 63 -16.32 19.34 -23.80
N ASN A 64 -17.21 19.11 -22.81
CA ASN A 64 -17.77 17.80 -22.47
C ASN A 64 -16.71 16.76 -22.04
N ILE A 65 -15.66 17.25 -21.40
CA ILE A 65 -14.57 16.44 -20.84
C ILE A 65 -14.74 16.44 -19.32
N MET A 66 -14.70 15.24 -18.74
CA MET A 66 -14.58 15.00 -17.31
C MET A 66 -13.16 14.56 -17.01
N THR A 67 -12.56 15.11 -15.96
CA THR A 67 -11.24 14.67 -15.50
C THR A 67 -11.40 13.86 -14.22
N PHE A 68 -10.94 12.63 -14.25
CA PHE A 68 -10.85 11.76 -13.09
C PHE A 68 -9.45 11.90 -12.49
N THR A 69 -9.37 12.34 -11.24
CA THR A 69 -8.10 12.52 -10.52
C THR A 69 -7.92 11.38 -9.52
N LEU A 70 -6.83 10.62 -9.67
CA LEU A 70 -6.45 9.53 -8.79
C LEU A 70 -5.94 10.10 -7.45
N THR A 71 -6.27 9.41 -6.36
CA THR A 71 -5.76 9.76 -5.01
C THR A 71 -4.28 9.40 -4.87
N ASP A 72 -3.88 8.25 -5.41
CA ASP A 72 -2.49 7.79 -5.47
C ASP A 72 -2.01 7.88 -6.92
N ALA A 73 -1.03 8.75 -7.17
CA ALA A 73 -0.47 8.98 -8.49
C ALA A 73 0.31 7.75 -9.00
N ASP A 74 -0.15 7.15 -10.11
CA ASP A 74 0.55 6.04 -10.75
C ASP A 74 0.20 5.90 -12.24
N PHE A 75 1.23 5.90 -13.10
CA PHE A 75 1.08 5.81 -14.55
C PHE A 75 0.48 4.48 -15.02
N THR A 76 0.84 3.37 -14.38
CA THR A 76 0.32 2.05 -14.75
C THR A 76 -1.18 1.99 -14.47
N THR A 77 -1.59 2.51 -13.32
CA THR A 77 -2.97 2.56 -12.84
C THR A 77 -3.80 3.50 -13.69
N SER A 78 -3.34 4.72 -13.96
CA SER A 78 -4.05 5.67 -14.82
C SER A 78 -4.25 5.12 -16.24
N SER A 79 -3.23 4.47 -16.80
CA SER A 79 -3.31 3.78 -18.10
C SER A 79 -4.30 2.62 -18.10
N ARG A 80 -4.28 1.77 -17.06
CA ARG A 80 -5.24 0.65 -16.90
C ARG A 80 -6.68 1.14 -16.77
N ILE A 81 -6.91 2.23 -16.02
CA ILE A 81 -8.24 2.85 -15.90
C ILE A 81 -8.73 3.31 -17.27
N ALA A 82 -7.91 4.06 -18.03
CA ALA A 82 -8.30 4.52 -19.36
C ALA A 82 -8.62 3.34 -20.30
N ALA A 83 -7.81 2.28 -20.28
CA ALA A 83 -8.04 1.07 -21.07
C ALA A 83 -9.31 0.32 -20.67
N ALA A 84 -9.59 0.21 -19.37
CA ALA A 84 -10.80 -0.43 -18.84
C ALA A 84 -12.06 0.32 -19.26
N ILE A 85 -12.05 1.66 -19.19
CA ILE A 85 -13.16 2.49 -19.66
C ILE A 85 -13.36 2.29 -21.17
N ASN A 86 -12.30 2.41 -21.97
CA ASN A 86 -12.41 2.24 -23.43
C ASN A 86 -12.95 0.86 -23.82
N THR A 87 -12.55 -0.19 -23.09
CA THR A 87 -13.00 -1.56 -23.34
C THR A 87 -14.47 -1.75 -22.93
N ALA A 88 -14.90 -1.18 -21.81
CA ALA A 88 -16.27 -1.30 -21.33
C ALA A 88 -17.30 -0.60 -22.23
N PHE A 89 -16.92 0.52 -22.84
CA PHE A 89 -17.80 1.30 -23.71
C PHE A 89 -17.59 1.03 -25.21
N GLY A 90 -16.52 0.32 -25.59
CA GLY A 90 -16.22 -0.03 -26.98
C GLY A 90 -15.75 1.15 -27.85
N GLU A 91 -15.45 2.29 -27.24
CA GLU A 91 -15.07 3.53 -27.90
C GLU A 91 -13.88 4.19 -27.16
N PRO A 92 -13.03 4.97 -27.85
CA PRO A 92 -11.90 5.68 -27.23
C PRO A 92 -12.37 6.92 -26.47
N LEU A 93 -13.10 6.72 -25.37
CA LEU A 93 -13.66 7.77 -24.52
C LEU A 93 -12.67 8.30 -23.49
N ALA A 94 -11.76 7.47 -22.99
CA ALA A 94 -10.83 7.79 -21.93
C ALA A 94 -9.37 7.83 -22.40
N LYS A 95 -8.60 8.77 -21.85
CA LYS A 95 -7.17 8.94 -22.10
C LYS A 95 -6.45 9.30 -20.79
N ALA A 96 -5.41 8.56 -20.44
CA ALA A 96 -4.50 8.94 -19.37
C ALA A 96 -3.64 10.14 -19.83
N LEU A 97 -3.67 11.24 -19.08
CA LEU A 97 -2.84 12.41 -19.31
C LEU A 97 -1.48 12.27 -18.63
N ASP A 98 -1.51 11.88 -17.36
CA ASP A 98 -0.35 11.72 -16.49
C ASP A 98 -0.61 10.64 -15.41
N ALA A 99 0.17 10.63 -14.35
CA ALA A 99 0.04 9.67 -13.25
C ALA A 99 -1.22 9.90 -12.39
N GLU A 100 -1.80 11.10 -12.42
CA GLU A 100 -2.93 11.49 -11.57
C GLU A 100 -4.22 11.69 -12.36
N GLY A 101 -4.15 12.16 -13.61
CA GLY A 101 -5.28 12.59 -14.40
C GLY A 101 -5.66 11.62 -15.53
N VAL A 102 -6.92 11.20 -15.55
CA VAL A 102 -7.55 10.50 -16.67
C VAL A 102 -8.67 11.38 -17.23
N GLU A 103 -8.54 11.81 -18.48
CA GLU A 103 -9.60 12.51 -19.19
C GLU A 103 -10.60 11.52 -19.77
N ILE A 104 -11.89 11.84 -19.62
CA ILE A 104 -13.01 11.04 -20.11
C ILE A 104 -13.93 11.98 -20.90
N ARG A 105 -14.09 11.70 -22.19
CA ARG A 105 -15.03 12.40 -23.06
C ARG A 105 -16.40 11.77 -22.92
N VAL A 106 -17.40 12.59 -22.57
CA VAL A 106 -18.79 12.13 -22.41
C VAL A 106 -19.47 12.06 -23.78
N PRO A 107 -19.98 10.89 -24.21
CA PRO A 107 -20.74 10.76 -25.45
C PRO A 107 -21.98 11.65 -25.47
N ALA A 108 -22.41 12.09 -26.65
CA ALA A 108 -23.56 12.99 -26.79
C ALA A 108 -24.85 12.41 -26.19
N ALA A 109 -25.06 11.10 -26.31
CA ALA A 109 -26.22 10.40 -25.78
C ALA A 109 -26.30 10.41 -24.24
N ASP A 110 -25.16 10.51 -23.57
CA ASP A 110 -25.04 10.39 -22.11
C ASP A 110 -24.93 11.75 -21.40
N ARG A 111 -24.91 12.88 -22.14
CA ARG A 111 -24.74 14.23 -21.56
C ARG A 111 -25.88 14.64 -20.63
N GLU A 112 -27.11 14.24 -20.95
CA GLU A 112 -28.29 14.48 -20.10
C GLU A 112 -28.39 13.50 -18.93
N TYR A 113 -27.70 12.36 -19.01
CA TYR A 113 -27.69 11.26 -18.03
C TYR A 113 -26.29 11.07 -17.42
N LEU A 114 -25.61 12.18 -17.11
CA LEU A 114 -24.21 12.17 -16.64
C LEU A 114 -24.03 11.27 -15.41
N VAL A 115 -24.97 11.30 -14.47
CA VAL A 115 -24.90 10.48 -13.24
C VAL A 115 -24.91 8.98 -13.56
N ASP A 116 -25.75 8.55 -14.51
CA ASP A 116 -25.82 7.15 -14.93
C ASP A 116 -24.55 6.73 -15.68
N PHE A 117 -23.98 7.63 -16.49
CA PHE A 117 -22.69 7.42 -17.15
C PHE A 117 -21.55 7.25 -16.14
N VAL A 118 -21.43 8.14 -15.16
CA VAL A 118 -20.42 8.03 -14.10
C VAL A 118 -20.62 6.76 -13.29
N THR A 119 -21.85 6.40 -12.95
CA THR A 119 -22.15 5.16 -12.21
C THR A 119 -21.71 3.90 -12.98
N ARG A 120 -21.80 3.90 -14.32
CA ARG A 120 -21.28 2.79 -15.14
C ARG A 120 -19.76 2.72 -15.11
N ILE A 121 -19.08 3.87 -15.09
CA ILE A 121 -17.61 3.93 -14.95
C ILE A 121 -17.17 3.44 -13.57
N GLU A 122 -17.85 3.87 -12.49
CA GLU A 122 -17.53 3.46 -11.11
C GLU A 122 -17.70 1.96 -10.85
N LYS A 123 -18.52 1.27 -11.65
CA LYS A 123 -18.70 -0.19 -11.58
C LYS A 123 -17.53 -0.98 -12.17
N LEU A 124 -16.61 -0.34 -12.88
CA LEU A 124 -15.46 -1.02 -13.46
C LEU A 124 -14.47 -1.40 -12.36
N SER A 125 -14.11 -2.68 -12.33
CA SER A 125 -13.08 -3.20 -11.42
C SER A 125 -11.73 -3.17 -12.12
N ILE A 126 -10.78 -2.41 -11.58
CA ILE A 126 -9.40 -2.34 -12.06
C ILE A 126 -8.49 -2.73 -10.91
N GLU A 127 -7.47 -3.56 -11.20
CA GLU A 127 -6.40 -3.84 -10.25
C GLU A 127 -5.32 -2.74 -10.35
N PRO A 128 -5.20 -1.87 -9.33
CA PRO A 128 -4.21 -0.80 -9.33
C PRO A 128 -2.79 -1.38 -9.22
N ASP A 129 -1.82 -0.64 -9.71
CA ASP A 129 -0.41 -0.95 -9.49
C ASP A 129 0.00 -0.41 -8.11
N THR A 130 -0.17 -1.25 -7.09
CA THR A 130 0.24 -0.90 -5.73
C THR A 130 1.69 -1.30 -5.51
N ARG A 131 2.52 -0.34 -5.09
CA ARG A 131 3.83 -0.67 -4.53
C ARG A 131 3.64 -1.54 -3.29
N ALA A 132 4.35 -2.66 -3.23
CA ALA A 132 4.43 -3.47 -2.03
C ALA A 132 4.86 -2.60 -0.84
N ARG A 133 4.17 -2.70 0.29
CA ARG A 133 4.51 -1.97 1.52
C ARG A 133 4.61 -2.92 2.70
N VAL A 134 5.60 -2.67 3.55
CA VAL A 134 5.80 -3.39 4.81
C VAL A 134 5.79 -2.33 5.92
N VAL A 135 4.78 -2.39 6.78
CA VAL A 135 4.62 -1.48 7.91
C VAL A 135 5.04 -2.19 9.18
N VAL A 136 5.91 -1.58 9.97
CA VAL A 136 6.35 -2.10 11.26
C VAL A 136 6.10 -1.07 12.34
N ASP A 137 5.38 -1.43 13.39
CA ASP A 137 5.25 -0.61 14.61
C ASP A 137 6.28 -1.13 15.65
N GLU A 138 7.32 -0.33 15.90
CA GLU A 138 8.43 -0.70 16.78
C GLU A 138 7.99 -0.79 18.25
N ARG A 139 6.96 -0.03 18.64
CA ARG A 139 6.44 0.02 20.00
C ARG A 139 5.58 -1.19 20.36
N THR A 140 4.76 -1.67 19.44
CA THR A 140 3.85 -2.81 19.63
C THR A 140 4.46 -4.12 19.15
N GLY A 141 5.51 -4.07 18.33
CA GLY A 141 6.07 -5.23 17.67
C GLY A 141 5.20 -5.76 16.51
N THR A 142 4.18 -5.01 16.09
CA THR A 142 3.28 -5.42 15.01
C THR A 142 3.95 -5.21 13.67
N ILE A 143 3.99 -6.25 12.84
CA ILE A 143 4.51 -6.18 11.47
C ILE A 143 3.39 -6.56 10.50
N VAL A 144 3.11 -5.68 9.54
CA VAL A 144 2.10 -5.88 8.50
C VAL A 144 2.77 -5.80 7.14
N SER A 145 2.72 -6.89 6.38
CA SER A 145 3.20 -6.94 4.99
C SER A 145 1.98 -6.98 4.06
N GLY A 146 1.84 -5.97 3.19
CA GLY A 146 0.75 -5.92 2.22
C GLY A 146 1.11 -6.68 0.93
N GLY A 147 0.30 -7.68 0.55
CA GLY A 147 0.42 -8.43 -0.70
C GLY A 147 1.60 -9.43 -0.75
N ASP A 148 1.88 -9.94 -1.96
CA ASP A 148 2.97 -10.88 -2.27
C ASP A 148 4.33 -10.16 -2.35
N VAL A 149 4.78 -9.59 -1.24
CA VAL A 149 6.08 -8.89 -1.19
C VAL A 149 7.22 -9.89 -1.31
N LYS A 150 7.81 -9.97 -2.51
CA LYS A 150 8.94 -10.86 -2.83
C LYS A 150 10.28 -10.24 -2.45
N ILE A 151 11.17 -11.10 -1.95
CA ILE A 151 12.56 -10.79 -1.64
C ILE A 151 13.45 -11.49 -2.67
N ALA A 152 14.36 -10.73 -3.29
CA ALA A 152 15.38 -11.30 -4.17
C ALA A 152 16.50 -11.99 -3.38
N LYS A 153 17.32 -12.80 -4.06
CA LYS A 153 18.47 -13.49 -3.47
C LYS A 153 19.38 -12.52 -2.72
N VAL A 154 19.56 -12.75 -1.42
CA VAL A 154 20.39 -11.90 -0.54
C VAL A 154 20.96 -12.71 0.61
N VAL A 155 22.15 -12.34 1.04
CA VAL A 155 22.76 -12.85 2.27
C VAL A 155 22.93 -11.69 3.23
N VAL A 156 22.42 -11.83 4.45
CA VAL A 156 22.48 -10.82 5.51
C VAL A 156 23.16 -11.43 6.73
N SER A 157 24.12 -10.72 7.31
CA SER A 157 24.72 -11.07 8.59
C SER A 157 24.40 -9.96 9.58
N HIS A 158 23.75 -10.27 10.69
CA HIS A 158 23.34 -9.31 11.69
C HIS A 158 23.46 -9.91 13.10
N GLY A 159 24.35 -9.35 13.93
CA GLY A 159 24.70 -9.97 15.22
C GLY A 159 25.29 -11.37 15.01
N ASP A 160 24.77 -12.35 15.76
CA ASP A 160 25.10 -13.77 15.62
C ASP A 160 24.27 -14.51 14.55
N LEU A 161 23.37 -13.80 13.85
CA LEU A 161 22.50 -14.37 12.83
C LEU A 161 23.10 -14.23 11.43
N LYS A 162 23.17 -15.35 10.72
CA LYS A 162 23.49 -15.39 9.28
C LYS A 162 22.29 -15.90 8.49
N LEU A 163 21.70 -15.02 7.69
CA LEU A 163 20.55 -15.28 6.82
C LEU A 163 21.01 -15.41 5.36
N SER A 164 20.55 -16.45 4.66
CA SER A 164 20.76 -16.63 3.23
C SER A 164 19.45 -17.01 2.55
N ILE A 165 18.99 -16.17 1.63
CA ILE A 165 17.80 -16.40 0.82
C ILE A 165 18.25 -16.86 -0.55
N ILE A 166 17.92 -18.09 -0.93
CA ILE A 166 18.29 -18.70 -2.22
C ILE A 166 17.02 -18.99 -3.01
N THR A 167 16.95 -18.47 -4.23
CA THR A 167 15.89 -18.79 -5.19
C THR A 167 16.35 -19.95 -6.08
N ASP A 168 15.62 -21.07 -6.05
CA ASP A 168 15.85 -22.24 -6.88
C ASP A 168 14.76 -22.33 -7.96
N ASN A 169 15.08 -21.98 -9.21
CA ASN A 169 14.14 -22.15 -10.30
C ASN A 169 14.12 -23.62 -10.74
N SER A 170 12.99 -24.29 -10.53
CA SER A 170 12.74 -25.62 -11.06
C SER A 170 11.79 -25.53 -12.26
N VAL A 171 11.94 -26.43 -13.21
CA VAL A 171 10.98 -26.56 -14.32
C VAL A 171 10.13 -27.80 -14.08
N SER A 172 8.82 -27.65 -14.21
CA SER A 172 7.90 -28.79 -14.20
C SER A 172 7.70 -29.24 -15.64
N GLN A 173 8.48 -30.23 -16.09
CA GLN A 173 8.30 -30.88 -17.39
C GLN A 173 7.81 -32.32 -17.20
N PRO A 174 6.73 -32.73 -17.89
CA PRO A 174 6.34 -34.13 -17.96
C PRO A 174 7.46 -34.96 -18.62
N ILE A 175 7.85 -36.06 -17.97
CA ILE A 175 8.96 -36.93 -18.43
C ILE A 175 8.58 -37.68 -19.74
N LEU A 176 7.29 -37.83 -20.02
CA LEU A 176 6.75 -38.48 -21.21
C LEU A 176 5.51 -37.72 -21.72
N VAL A 177 5.59 -37.15 -22.92
CA VAL A 177 4.46 -36.49 -23.59
C VAL A 177 3.86 -37.46 -24.60
N ARG A 178 2.71 -38.07 -24.28
CA ARG A 178 2.01 -39.02 -25.17
C ARG A 178 1.04 -38.37 -26.16
N ASN A 179 0.56 -37.16 -25.84
CA ASN A 179 -0.30 -36.35 -26.70
C ASN A 179 0.32 -34.95 -26.85
N THR A 180 0.70 -34.58 -28.08
CA THR A 180 1.20 -33.23 -28.40
C THR A 180 0.05 -32.36 -28.88
N ALA A 181 -0.68 -31.74 -27.94
CA ALA A 181 -1.57 -30.63 -28.25
C ALA A 181 -0.79 -29.30 -28.20
N ALA A 182 -1.24 -28.29 -28.93
CA ALA A 182 -0.62 -26.94 -28.93
C ALA A 182 -0.61 -26.26 -27.54
N GLU A 183 -1.31 -26.83 -26.56
CA GLU A 183 -1.44 -26.35 -25.19
C GLU A 183 -0.42 -26.96 -24.22
N VAL A 184 0.39 -27.95 -24.62
CA VAL A 184 1.44 -28.53 -23.78
C VAL A 184 2.66 -27.61 -23.73
N ARG A 185 2.93 -27.01 -22.58
CA ARG A 185 4.05 -26.05 -22.39
C ARG A 185 4.82 -26.40 -21.12
N THR A 186 6.10 -26.04 -21.11
CA THR A 186 6.90 -26.09 -19.89
C THR A 186 6.47 -24.97 -18.96
N GLU A 187 6.08 -25.30 -17.72
CA GLU A 187 5.79 -24.30 -16.70
C GLU A 187 7.02 -24.08 -15.83
N THR A 188 7.48 -22.83 -15.76
CA THR A 188 8.56 -22.43 -14.86
C THR A 188 7.99 -22.22 -13.46
N VAL A 189 8.44 -23.02 -12.48
CA VAL A 189 8.05 -22.88 -11.07
C VAL A 189 9.23 -22.39 -10.25
N SER A 190 9.06 -21.21 -9.62
CA SER A 190 10.07 -20.64 -8.73
C SER A 190 9.91 -21.25 -7.35
N ASN A 191 10.84 -22.12 -6.93
CA ASN A 191 10.92 -22.64 -5.58
C ASN A 191 11.98 -21.87 -4.80
N SER A 192 11.86 -21.77 -3.48
CA SER A 192 12.76 -20.94 -2.69
C SER A 192 13.10 -21.58 -1.35
N ARG A 193 14.28 -21.27 -0.81
CA ARG A 193 14.74 -21.74 0.51
C ARG A 193 15.38 -20.61 1.29
N ILE A 194 15.04 -20.52 2.57
CA ILE A 194 15.61 -19.55 3.51
C ILE A 194 16.43 -20.32 4.55
N ASN A 195 17.72 -19.98 4.67
CA ASN A 195 18.62 -20.57 5.66
C ASN A 195 18.96 -19.54 6.73
N VAL A 196 18.71 -19.84 8.01
CA VAL A 196 19.14 -19.00 9.14
C VAL A 196 20.05 -19.80 10.07
N SER A 197 21.25 -19.29 10.34
CA SER A 197 22.19 -19.92 11.26
C SER A 197 22.45 -19.00 12.45
N GLU A 198 22.30 -19.55 13.67
CA GLU A 198 22.80 -19.01 14.93
C GLU A 198 23.83 -19.98 15.52
N LYS A 199 24.73 -19.51 16.38
CA LYS A 199 25.94 -20.23 16.83
C LYS A 199 25.70 -21.56 17.57
N ASN A 200 24.46 -22.04 17.77
CA ASN A 200 24.21 -23.35 18.36
C ASN A 200 23.07 -24.19 17.78
N GLU A 201 22.26 -23.73 16.82
CA GLU A 201 21.36 -24.60 16.06
C GLU A 201 21.17 -24.07 14.63
N SER A 202 21.28 -24.97 13.65
CA SER A 202 21.00 -24.65 12.25
C SER A 202 19.49 -24.64 12.05
N GLY A 203 18.86 -23.48 12.17
CA GLY A 203 17.44 -23.29 11.85
C GLY A 203 17.20 -23.33 10.35
N PHE A 204 16.92 -24.51 9.79
CA PHE A 204 16.47 -24.62 8.39
C PHE A 204 14.97 -24.33 8.30
N VAL A 205 14.58 -23.25 7.62
CA VAL A 205 13.16 -22.94 7.37
C VAL A 205 12.94 -22.86 5.87
N SER A 206 12.35 -23.92 5.30
CA SER A 206 11.94 -23.94 3.90
C SER A 206 10.78 -22.96 3.71
N ALA A 207 11.04 -21.82 3.07
CA ALA A 207 10.01 -20.86 2.68
C ALA A 207 9.78 -20.97 1.18
N SER A 208 8.66 -21.56 0.81
CA SER A 208 8.34 -21.93 -0.58
C SER A 208 8.34 -20.75 -1.55
N ASN A 209 8.11 -19.51 -1.07
CA ASN A 209 7.76 -18.37 -1.94
C ASN A 209 8.63 -17.10 -1.81
N ASN A 210 9.79 -17.11 -1.14
CA ASN A 210 10.68 -15.94 -1.01
C ASN A 210 9.96 -14.65 -0.54
N THR A 211 8.95 -14.77 0.32
CA THR A 211 8.15 -13.61 0.74
C THR A 211 8.68 -12.98 2.03
N VAL A 212 8.37 -11.70 2.23
CA VAL A 212 8.62 -11.01 3.51
C VAL A 212 7.86 -11.67 4.65
N ALA A 213 6.63 -12.14 4.40
CA ALA A 213 5.84 -12.85 5.40
C ALA A 213 6.56 -14.11 5.90
N ASP A 214 7.12 -14.92 4.98
CA ASP A 214 7.87 -16.13 5.34
C ASP A 214 9.15 -15.80 6.13
N LEU A 215 9.87 -14.74 5.73
CA LEU A 215 11.05 -14.29 6.45
C LEU A 215 10.70 -13.86 7.88
N ILE A 216 9.66 -13.06 8.06
CA ILE A 216 9.21 -12.61 9.39
C ILE A 216 8.82 -13.82 10.23
N GLN A 217 8.08 -14.79 9.66
CA GLN A 217 7.71 -16.01 10.38
C GLN A 217 8.94 -16.82 10.79
N ALA A 218 9.94 -16.96 9.92
CA ALA A 218 11.19 -17.66 10.23
C ALA A 218 11.95 -16.97 11.38
N LEU A 219 12.10 -15.65 11.32
CA LEU A 219 12.77 -14.85 12.36
C LEU A 219 11.99 -14.87 13.69
N THR A 220 10.65 -14.89 13.63
CA THR A 220 9.79 -14.99 14.82
C THR A 220 9.93 -16.36 15.49
N ARG A 221 10.05 -17.45 14.72
CA ARG A 221 10.24 -18.81 15.26
C ARG A 221 11.56 -18.98 16.01
N ILE A 222 12.62 -18.34 15.53
CA ILE A 222 13.93 -18.31 16.21
C ILE A 222 13.99 -17.24 17.32
N LYS A 223 12.84 -16.67 17.71
CA LYS A 223 12.70 -15.67 18.79
C LYS A 223 13.60 -14.43 18.62
N THR A 224 13.86 -14.02 17.37
CA THR A 224 14.58 -12.77 17.09
C THR A 224 13.79 -11.57 17.62
N SER A 225 14.47 -10.59 18.20
CA SER A 225 13.81 -9.39 18.71
C SER A 225 13.22 -8.55 17.56
N THR A 226 12.11 -7.85 17.78
CA THR A 226 11.50 -6.96 16.76
C THR A 226 12.52 -5.96 16.21
N ARG A 227 13.41 -5.44 17.07
CA ARG A 227 14.45 -4.49 16.68
C ARG A 227 15.46 -5.11 15.70
N ASP A 228 15.81 -6.38 15.89
CA ASP A 228 16.70 -7.10 14.98
C ASP A 228 15.99 -7.44 13.66
N ILE A 229 14.70 -7.81 13.71
CA ILE A 229 13.88 -8.01 12.50
C ILE A 229 13.83 -6.72 11.67
N ILE A 230 13.58 -5.57 12.29
CA ILE A 230 13.59 -4.26 11.63
C ILE A 230 14.95 -3.98 11.00
N SER A 231 16.04 -4.28 11.72
CA SER A 231 17.41 -4.05 11.23
C SER A 231 17.74 -4.93 10.02
N ILE A 232 17.32 -6.19 10.04
CA ILE A 232 17.44 -7.11 8.90
C ILE A 232 16.61 -6.61 7.72
N LEU A 233 15.34 -6.24 7.93
CA LEU A 233 14.49 -5.71 6.85
C LEU A 233 15.05 -4.42 6.24
N ARG A 234 15.63 -3.53 7.05
CA ARG A 234 16.35 -2.35 6.56
C ARG A 234 17.58 -2.74 5.73
N ALA A 235 18.36 -3.72 6.18
CA ALA A 235 19.52 -4.20 5.44
C ALA A 235 19.15 -4.85 4.09
N VAL A 236 18.07 -5.64 4.07
CA VAL A 236 17.52 -6.24 2.84
C VAL A 236 16.97 -5.18 1.88
N LYS A 237 16.34 -4.11 2.39
CA LYS A 237 15.95 -2.95 1.58
C LYS A 237 17.16 -2.20 1.02
N ALA A 238 18.17 -1.97 1.85
CA ALA A 238 19.40 -1.26 1.45
C ALA A 238 20.21 -2.01 0.40
N SER A 239 20.17 -3.35 0.38
CA SER A 239 20.79 -4.16 -0.67
C SER A 239 20.00 -4.18 -1.99
N GLY A 240 18.80 -3.59 -2.02
CA GLY A 240 17.90 -3.63 -3.17
C GLY A 240 17.16 -4.96 -3.35
N ALA A 241 17.30 -5.89 -2.40
CA ALA A 241 16.66 -7.20 -2.48
C ALA A 241 15.17 -7.16 -2.10
N LEU A 242 14.76 -6.20 -1.25
CA LEU A 242 13.35 -5.94 -0.94
C LEU A 242 12.80 -4.87 -1.90
N ARG A 243 11.91 -5.27 -2.81
CA ARG A 243 11.19 -4.36 -3.71
C ARG A 243 9.89 -3.86 -3.07
N ALA A 244 10.01 -3.23 -1.92
CA ALA A 244 8.88 -2.69 -1.17
C ALA A 244 9.26 -1.48 -0.32
N ASP A 245 8.27 -0.65 -0.04
CA ASP A 245 8.39 0.45 0.90
C ASP A 245 8.28 -0.06 2.33
N LEU A 246 9.41 -0.08 3.04
CA LEU A 246 9.45 -0.26 4.49
C LEU A 246 9.09 1.05 5.20
N ILE A 247 8.00 1.06 5.96
CA ILE A 247 7.51 2.16 6.81
C ILE A 247 7.61 1.73 8.27
N ILE A 248 8.14 2.59 9.14
CA ILE A 248 8.38 2.27 10.55
C ILE A 248 7.68 3.31 11.41
N GLN A 249 6.87 2.86 12.37
CA GLN A 249 6.00 3.65 13.24
C GLN A 249 6.27 3.40 14.73
#